data_AF-A0A930N186-F1
#
_entry.id   AF-A0A930N186-F1
#
_cell.length_a   1.000
_cell.length_b   1.000
_cell.length_c   1.000
_cell.angle_alpha   90.00
_cell.angle_beta   90.00
_cell.angle_gamma   90.00
#
_symmetry.space_group_name_H-M   'P 1'
#
loop_
_entity.id
_entity.type
_entity.pdbx_description
1 polymer ?
#
loop_
_entity_poly.entity_id
_entity_poly.type
_entity_poly.pdbx_seq_one_letter_code
_entity_poly.pdbx_strand_id
1 'polypeptide(L)'
;MILNTGQRTDIPAFYAPWLVHRLRAGEVCVRNPYDMQQVTRYRIDPRVVDLIGFCTKNPAPMLPYMDLLAPFGQFWYVTITPYGRDIEPNVPPWEEVVRSLHQLSAALGTRAVGWRYDPIILDAHHTLAWHRTMFAAMAERLAGQTEMVVISFLTRYAKTRRNFPEGRDVTHAERMELGAFIVETARQYGMTVYPCGGGDALA
;
A
#
# COMPACT_ATOMS: atom_id res chain seq x y z
N MET A 1 -21.72 -0.28 0.53
CA MET A 1 -20.77 -1.11 -0.23
C MET A 1 -19.37 -0.51 -0.18
N ILE A 2 -18.31 -1.33 -0.14
CA ILE A 2 -16.92 -0.88 -0.29
C ILE A 2 -16.40 -1.24 -1.69
N LEU A 3 -15.86 -0.26 -2.42
CA LEU A 3 -15.18 -0.49 -3.70
C LEU A 3 -13.67 -0.57 -3.49
N ASN A 4 -13.10 -1.76 -3.63
CA ASN A 4 -11.65 -1.95 -3.56
C ASN A 4 -11.01 -1.88 -4.96
N THR A 5 -10.17 -0.87 -5.18
CA THR A 5 -9.60 -0.56 -6.50
C THR A 5 -8.17 -1.09 -6.68
N GLY A 6 -7.48 -1.50 -5.61
CA GLY A 6 -6.03 -1.75 -5.64
C GLY A 6 -5.57 -3.22 -5.70
N GLN A 7 -6.47 -4.19 -5.84
CA GLN A 7 -6.12 -5.61 -5.72
C GLN A 7 -5.56 -6.25 -7.00
N ARG A 8 -5.98 -5.78 -8.18
CA ARG A 8 -5.55 -6.36 -9.47
C ARG A 8 -4.39 -5.60 -10.09
N THR A 9 -4.35 -4.29 -9.87
CA THR A 9 -3.33 -3.38 -10.39
C THR A 9 -3.32 -2.12 -9.53
N ASP A 10 -2.21 -1.39 -9.60
CA ASP A 10 -2.08 -0.08 -8.95
C ASP A 10 -2.80 0.98 -9.81
N ILE A 11 -4.11 1.10 -9.60
CA ILE A 11 -4.95 2.03 -10.36
C ILE A 11 -4.51 3.49 -10.19
N PRO A 12 -4.22 3.99 -8.97
CA PRO A 12 -3.73 5.35 -8.81
C PRO A 12 -2.42 5.62 -9.58
N ALA A 13 -1.46 4.70 -9.55
CA ALA A 13 -0.16 4.93 -10.20
C ALA A 13 -0.24 4.89 -11.74
N PHE A 14 -1.01 3.96 -12.31
CA PHE A 14 -0.96 3.67 -13.74
C PHE A 14 -2.22 4.03 -14.53
N TYR A 15 -3.36 4.19 -13.86
CA TYR A 15 -4.67 4.30 -14.50
C TYR A 15 -5.55 5.42 -13.91
N ALA A 16 -4.94 6.45 -13.30
CA ALA A 16 -5.67 7.59 -12.75
C ALA A 16 -6.64 8.24 -13.76
N PRO A 17 -6.25 8.56 -15.01
CA PRO A 17 -7.19 9.13 -15.99
C PRO A 17 -8.37 8.21 -16.31
N TRP A 18 -8.13 6.90 -16.37
CA TRP A 18 -9.18 5.92 -16.58
C TRP A 18 -10.16 5.90 -15.40
N LEU A 19 -9.66 5.89 -14.15
CA LEU A 19 -10.51 5.89 -12.97
C LEU A 19 -11.35 7.16 -12.89
N VAL A 20 -10.75 8.32 -13.15
CA VAL A 20 -11.47 9.61 -13.24
C VAL A 20 -12.64 9.53 -14.23
N HIS A 21 -12.42 8.92 -15.39
CA HIS A 21 -13.48 8.74 -16.37
C HIS A 21 -14.59 7.80 -15.87
N ARG A 22 -14.25 6.76 -15.08
CA ARG A 22 -15.24 5.86 -14.46
C ARG A 22 -16.03 6.53 -13.34
N LEU A 23 -15.37 7.32 -12.49
CA LEU A 23 -16.02 8.11 -11.44
C LEU A 23 -17.06 9.07 -12.06
N ARG A 24 -16.69 9.78 -13.14
CA ARG A 24 -17.60 10.67 -13.87
C ARG A 24 -18.76 9.93 -14.55
N ALA A 25 -18.50 8.74 -15.07
CA ALA A 25 -19.55 7.92 -15.69
C ALA A 25 -20.52 7.32 -14.65
N GLY A 26 -20.13 7.26 -13.37
CA GLY A 26 -20.94 6.66 -12.31
C GLY A 26 -21.04 5.13 -12.39
N GLU A 27 -20.18 4.48 -13.17
CA GLU A 27 -20.18 3.02 -13.33
C GLU A 27 -18.85 2.45 -13.83
N VAL A 28 -18.62 1.17 -13.51
CA VAL A 28 -17.50 0.37 -14.02
C VAL A 28 -17.94 -1.06 -14.30
N CYS A 29 -17.45 -1.63 -15.40
CA CYS A 29 -17.64 -3.03 -15.73
C CYS A 29 -16.38 -3.83 -15.38
N VAL A 30 -16.56 -4.94 -14.67
CA VAL A 30 -15.49 -5.86 -14.30
C VAL A 30 -15.80 -7.23 -14.87
N ARG A 31 -14.83 -7.79 -15.60
CA ARG A 31 -14.92 -9.15 -16.13
C ARG A 31 -14.46 -10.15 -15.06
N ASN A 32 -15.18 -11.26 -14.94
CA ASN A 32 -14.77 -12.36 -14.07
C ASN A 32 -13.48 -13.00 -14.64
N PRO A 33 -12.41 -13.17 -13.84
CA PRO A 33 -11.17 -13.79 -14.30
C PRO A 33 -11.30 -15.29 -14.63
N TYR A 34 -12.33 -15.98 -14.14
CA TYR A 34 -12.58 -17.40 -14.36
C TYR A 34 -13.63 -17.68 -15.44
N ASP A 35 -14.52 -16.72 -15.72
CA ASP A 35 -15.49 -16.76 -16.81
C ASP A 35 -15.47 -15.44 -17.58
N MET A 36 -14.84 -15.47 -18.74
CA MET A 36 -14.66 -14.27 -19.55
C MET A 36 -15.97 -13.76 -20.16
N GLN A 37 -17.04 -14.56 -20.26
CA GLN A 37 -18.33 -14.08 -20.76
C GLN A 37 -19.11 -13.33 -19.67
N GLN A 38 -18.82 -13.60 -18.39
CA GLN A 38 -19.47 -12.92 -17.29
C GLN A 38 -18.85 -11.53 -17.03
N VAL A 39 -19.66 -10.50 -17.25
CA VAL A 39 -19.33 -9.09 -16.96
C VAL A 39 -20.30 -8.56 -15.90
N THR A 40 -19.75 -8.10 -14.78
CA THR A 40 -20.52 -7.43 -13.73
C THR A 40 -20.38 -5.93 -13.87
N ARG A 41 -21.49 -5.20 -13.84
CA ARG A 41 -21.52 -3.75 -13.83
C ARG A 41 -21.74 -3.26 -12.40
N TYR A 42 -20.83 -2.44 -11.90
CA TYR A 42 -20.92 -1.80 -10.60
C TYR A 42 -21.29 -0.34 -10.77
N ARG A 43 -22.26 0.12 -9.98
CA ARG A 43 -22.60 1.53 -9.87
C ARG A 43 -21.62 2.23 -8.92
N ILE A 44 -21.11 3.38 -9.34
CA ILE A 44 -20.22 4.26 -8.57
C ILE A 44 -21.05 5.49 -8.19
N ASP A 45 -21.81 5.37 -7.10
CA ASP A 45 -22.72 6.40 -6.62
C ASP A 45 -22.67 6.44 -5.09
N PRO A 46 -22.52 7.62 -4.45
CA PRO A 46 -22.42 7.74 -3.00
C PRO A 46 -23.61 7.17 -2.24
N ARG A 47 -24.78 7.01 -2.89
CA ARG A 47 -25.98 6.39 -2.29
C ARG A 47 -25.83 4.89 -2.07
N VAL A 48 -24.83 4.24 -2.67
CA VAL A 48 -24.57 2.80 -2.51
C VAL A 48 -23.12 2.46 -2.21
N VAL A 49 -22.18 3.31 -2.60
CA VAL A 49 -20.76 3.19 -2.28
C VAL A 49 -20.49 4.04 -1.04
N ASP A 50 -20.22 3.38 0.09
CA ASP A 50 -19.87 4.07 1.32
C ASP A 50 -18.40 4.49 1.32
N LEU A 51 -17.53 3.64 0.76
CA LEU A 51 -16.08 3.84 0.79
C LEU A 51 -15.37 3.28 -0.45
N ILE A 52 -14.35 3.99 -0.91
CA ILE A 52 -13.42 3.53 -1.95
C ILE A 52 -12.04 3.29 -1.30
N GLY A 53 -11.57 2.05 -1.41
CA GLY A 53 -10.28 1.62 -0.91
C GLY A 53 -9.23 1.61 -2.03
N PHE A 54 -8.07 2.18 -1.75
CA PHE A 54 -6.92 2.24 -2.65
C PHE A 54 -5.74 1.49 -2.06
N CYS A 55 -4.99 0.78 -2.90
CA CYS A 55 -3.67 0.23 -2.57
C CYS A 55 -2.71 0.64 -3.69
N THR A 56 -1.70 1.45 -3.36
CA THR A 56 -0.83 2.07 -4.36
C THR A 56 0.60 2.28 -3.85
N LYS A 57 1.57 2.24 -4.76
CA LYS A 57 2.95 2.71 -4.54
C LYS A 57 3.17 4.15 -5.00
N ASN A 58 2.21 4.75 -5.70
CA ASN A 58 2.29 6.13 -6.14
C ASN A 58 0.90 6.79 -6.19
N PRO A 59 0.49 7.49 -5.11
CA PRO A 59 -0.79 8.19 -5.09
C PRO A 59 -0.79 9.51 -5.85
N ALA A 60 0.39 10.06 -6.20
CA ALA A 60 0.52 11.39 -6.80
C ALA A 60 -0.41 11.66 -8.00
N PRO A 61 -0.62 10.72 -8.95
CA PRO A 61 -1.46 10.98 -10.12
C PRO A 61 -2.95 11.18 -9.78
N MET A 62 -3.40 10.73 -8.60
CA MET A 62 -4.79 10.91 -8.15
C MET A 62 -5.02 12.19 -7.35
N LEU A 63 -3.97 12.82 -6.81
CA LEU A 63 -4.09 14.04 -6.00
C LEU A 63 -4.81 15.20 -6.70
N PRO A 64 -4.66 15.44 -8.02
CA PRO A 64 -5.41 16.50 -8.70
C PRO A 64 -6.92 16.22 -8.82
N TYR A 65 -7.38 15.02 -8.48
CA TYR A 65 -8.75 14.56 -8.69
C TYR A 65 -9.49 14.23 -7.39
N MET A 66 -8.98 14.64 -6.23
CA MET A 66 -9.57 14.32 -4.92
C MET A 66 -11.01 14.84 -4.78
N ASP A 67 -11.38 15.92 -5.46
CA ASP A 67 -12.75 16.44 -5.48
C ASP A 67 -13.77 15.43 -6.03
N LEU A 68 -13.37 14.56 -6.97
CA LEU A 68 -14.24 13.51 -7.50
C LEU A 68 -14.45 12.38 -6.50
N LEU A 69 -13.55 12.25 -5.52
CA LEU A 69 -13.61 11.23 -4.47
C LEU A 69 -14.25 11.78 -3.19
N ALA A 70 -14.34 13.10 -3.02
CA ALA A 70 -14.89 13.76 -1.84
C ALA A 70 -16.30 13.28 -1.43
N PRO A 71 -17.21 12.92 -2.36
CA PRO A 71 -18.52 12.37 -1.98
C PRO A 71 -18.49 10.98 -1.33
N PHE A 72 -17.37 10.27 -1.38
CA PHE A 72 -17.21 8.92 -0.87
C PHE A 72 -16.31 8.91 0.36
N GLY A 73 -16.51 7.95 1.27
CA GLY A 73 -15.46 7.57 2.20
C GLY A 73 -14.22 7.10 1.44
N GLN A 74 -13.04 7.32 2.00
CA GLN A 74 -11.78 6.96 1.35
C GLN A 74 -10.87 6.27 2.34
N PHE A 75 -10.15 5.25 1.86
CA PHE A 75 -9.05 4.67 2.60
C PHE A 75 -7.88 4.38 1.67
N TRP A 76 -6.70 4.88 2.00
CA TRP A 76 -5.50 4.79 1.18
C TRP A 76 -4.43 3.96 1.85
N TYR A 77 -4.23 2.74 1.36
CA TYR A 77 -3.04 1.94 1.64
C TYR A 77 -1.91 2.38 0.71
N VAL A 78 -0.98 3.17 1.23
CA VAL A 78 0.18 3.63 0.47
C VAL A 78 1.38 2.74 0.82
N THR A 79 1.81 1.94 -0.15
CA THR A 79 3.00 1.10 -0.02
C THR A 79 4.22 1.96 -0.27
N ILE A 80 5.02 2.15 0.78
CA ILE A 80 6.26 2.91 0.72
C ILE A 80 7.37 2.00 1.20
N THR A 81 8.24 1.64 0.27
CA THR A 81 9.38 0.74 0.45
C THR A 81 10.66 1.47 0.03
N PRO A 82 11.80 1.25 0.71
CA PRO A 82 13.04 1.99 0.43
C PRO A 82 13.88 1.37 -0.70
N TYR A 83 13.27 0.56 -1.56
CA TYR A 83 13.98 -0.17 -2.60
C TYR A 83 14.26 0.71 -3.82
N GLY A 84 15.32 0.35 -4.56
CA GLY A 84 15.67 0.99 -5.81
C GLY A 84 14.87 0.45 -6.99
N ARG A 85 15.19 0.98 -8.18
CA ARG A 85 14.58 0.58 -9.46
C ARG A 85 14.96 -0.83 -9.91
N ASP A 86 15.97 -1.42 -9.30
CA ASP A 86 16.35 -2.82 -9.46
C ASP A 86 15.24 -3.76 -8.96
N ILE A 87 14.54 -3.40 -7.89
CA ILE A 87 13.39 -4.15 -7.35
C ILE A 87 12.06 -3.52 -7.81
N GLU A 88 11.98 -2.18 -7.85
CA GLU A 88 10.75 -1.44 -8.08
C GLU A 88 10.88 -0.44 -9.24
N PRO A 89 10.99 -0.91 -10.49
CA PRO A 89 11.45 -0.09 -11.63
C PRO A 89 10.55 1.11 -11.95
N ASN A 90 9.26 1.02 -11.65
CA ASN A 90 8.26 2.04 -11.98
C ASN A 90 7.73 2.80 -10.75
N VAL A 91 8.41 2.66 -9.61
CA VAL A 91 8.02 3.32 -8.35
C VAL A 91 8.89 4.56 -8.14
N PRO A 92 8.31 5.73 -7.79
CA PRO A 92 9.08 6.91 -7.43
C PRO A 92 9.96 6.65 -6.20
N PRO A 93 11.03 7.44 -5.98
CA PRO A 93 11.78 7.39 -4.73
C PRO A 93 10.85 7.56 -3.52
N TRP A 94 11.12 6.82 -2.44
CA TRP A 94 10.22 6.74 -1.29
C TRP A 94 9.94 8.11 -0.67
N GLU A 95 10.90 9.05 -0.73
CA GLU A 95 10.75 10.42 -0.25
C GLU A 95 9.65 11.17 -1.01
N GLU A 96 9.49 10.90 -2.30
CA GLU A 96 8.44 11.52 -3.12
C GLU A 96 7.07 10.96 -2.75
N VAL A 97 7.00 9.64 -2.54
CA VAL A 97 5.77 8.98 -2.11
C VAL A 97 5.35 9.44 -0.71
N VAL A 98 6.31 9.68 0.20
CA VAL A 98 6.06 10.31 1.51
C VAL A 98 5.43 11.69 1.36
N ARG A 99 5.94 12.54 0.45
CA ARG A 99 5.31 13.85 0.18
C ARG A 99 3.86 13.70 -0.27
N SER A 100 3.57 12.76 -1.16
CA SER A 100 2.20 12.50 -1.59
C SER A 100 1.32 11.92 -0.49
N LEU A 101 1.87 11.09 0.40
CA LEU A 101 1.18 10.60 1.60
C LEU A 101 0.82 11.76 2.54
N HIS A 102 1.73 12.71 2.76
CA HIS A 102 1.45 13.90 3.56
C HIS A 102 0.29 14.71 2.99
N GLN A 103 0.22 14.86 1.65
CA GLN A 103 -0.89 15.53 0.99
C GLN A 103 -2.22 14.78 1.18
N LEU A 104 -2.21 13.45 1.10
CA LEU A 104 -3.40 12.63 1.39
C LEU A 104 -3.85 12.78 2.84
N SER A 105 -2.91 12.68 3.79
CA SER A 105 -3.18 12.81 5.22
C SER A 105 -3.75 14.19 5.55
N ALA A 106 -3.17 15.25 4.98
CA ALA A 106 -3.67 16.62 5.16
C ALA A 106 -5.10 16.80 4.63
N ALA A 107 -5.46 16.12 3.53
CA ALA A 107 -6.78 16.22 2.92
C ALA A 107 -7.85 15.34 3.60
N LEU A 108 -7.47 14.16 4.10
CA LEU A 108 -8.42 13.12 4.53
C LEU A 108 -8.36 12.81 6.04
N GLY A 109 -7.29 13.24 6.71
CA GLY A 109 -6.94 12.84 8.07
C GLY A 109 -6.14 11.54 8.13
N THR A 110 -5.37 11.40 9.21
CA THR A 110 -4.45 10.28 9.48
C THR A 110 -5.12 8.90 9.45
N ARG A 111 -6.38 8.82 9.90
CA ARG A 111 -7.15 7.56 9.95
C ARG A 111 -7.61 7.05 8.60
N ALA A 112 -7.55 7.88 7.55
CA ALA A 112 -7.90 7.49 6.19
C ALA A 112 -6.68 7.02 5.36
N VAL A 113 -5.48 7.02 5.95
CA VAL A 113 -4.23 6.72 5.25
C VAL A 113 -3.40 5.74 6.07
N GLY A 114 -3.03 4.61 5.48
CA GLY A 114 -2.18 3.59 6.10
C GLY A 114 -0.89 3.42 5.32
N TRP A 115 0.24 3.44 6.02
CA TRP A 115 1.53 3.06 5.42
C TRP A 115 1.62 1.53 5.30
N ARG A 116 2.12 1.03 4.17
CA ARG A 116 2.52 -0.37 4.02
C ARG A 116 4.02 -0.44 3.78
N TYR A 117 4.75 -1.03 4.72
CA TYR A 117 6.14 -1.41 4.57
C TYR A 117 6.19 -2.89 4.19
N ASP A 118 5.72 -3.17 2.98
CA ASP A 118 5.43 -4.53 2.49
C ASP A 118 5.74 -4.67 0.98
N PRO A 119 6.48 -5.72 0.57
CA PRO A 119 7.13 -6.74 1.40
C PRO A 119 8.49 -6.30 1.92
N ILE A 120 8.88 -6.82 3.09
CA ILE A 120 10.24 -6.79 3.64
C ILE A 120 11.05 -7.92 2.98
N ILE A 121 12.14 -7.56 2.30
CA ILE A 121 13.02 -8.46 1.54
C ILE A 121 14.38 -8.48 2.22
N LEU A 122 14.87 -9.67 2.58
CA LEU A 122 16.23 -9.81 3.10
C LEU A 122 17.17 -10.46 2.08
N ASP A 123 18.25 -9.78 1.76
CA ASP A 123 19.33 -10.25 0.89
C ASP A 123 20.70 -9.68 1.32
N ALA A 124 21.69 -9.73 0.44
CA ALA A 124 23.04 -9.23 0.71
C ALA A 124 23.12 -7.70 0.86
N HIS A 125 22.20 -6.96 0.24
CA HIS A 125 22.12 -5.50 0.28
C HIS A 125 21.08 -5.02 1.31
N HIS A 126 19.93 -5.68 1.37
CA HIS A 126 18.80 -5.39 2.24
C HIS A 126 18.89 -6.20 3.54
N THR A 127 19.89 -5.89 4.37
CA THR A 127 20.13 -6.62 5.63
C THR A 127 19.17 -6.18 6.74
N LEU A 128 19.14 -6.92 7.85
CA LEU A 128 18.40 -6.51 9.07
C LEU A 128 18.83 -5.11 9.53
N ALA A 129 20.14 -4.83 9.56
CA ALA A 129 20.68 -3.53 9.96
C ALA A 129 20.26 -2.41 8.99
N TRP A 130 20.25 -2.69 7.68
CA TRP A 130 19.78 -1.76 6.68
C TRP A 130 18.29 -1.42 6.87
N HIS A 131 17.45 -2.44 7.08
CA HIS A 131 16.03 -2.25 7.36
C HIS A 131 15.79 -1.45 8.64
N ARG A 132 16.55 -1.68 9.71
CA ARG A 132 16.43 -0.90 10.94
C ARG A 132 16.65 0.59 10.69
N THR A 133 17.71 0.93 9.95
CA THR A 133 18.02 2.30 9.58
C THR A 133 16.94 2.93 8.70
N MET A 134 16.54 2.25 7.63
CA MET A 134 15.54 2.79 6.69
C MET A 134 14.17 2.91 7.33
N PHE A 135 13.74 1.89 8.09
CA PHE A 135 12.44 1.93 8.77
C PHE A 135 12.36 3.07 9.77
N ALA A 136 13.40 3.28 10.59
CA ALA A 136 13.43 4.39 11.54
C ALA A 136 13.35 5.76 10.84
N ALA A 137 14.15 5.97 9.79
CA ALA A 137 14.12 7.22 9.02
C ALA A 137 12.76 7.47 8.35
N MET A 138 12.13 6.42 7.81
CA MET A 138 10.80 6.52 7.19
C MET A 138 9.71 6.75 8.23
N ALA A 139 9.76 6.06 9.38
CA ALA A 139 8.81 6.20 10.47
C ALA A 139 8.82 7.62 11.05
N GLU A 140 10.01 8.21 11.23
CA GLU A 140 10.17 9.61 11.62
C GLU A 140 9.49 10.57 10.63
N ARG A 141 9.71 10.35 9.33
CA ARG A 141 9.12 11.19 8.27
C ARG A 141 7.61 11.02 8.11
N LEU A 142 7.06 9.92 8.59
CA LEU A 142 5.63 9.60 8.53
C LEU A 142 4.89 9.87 9.84
N ALA A 143 5.61 10.24 10.90
CA ALA A 143 5.04 10.55 12.20
C ALA A 143 3.95 11.62 12.10
N GLY A 144 2.78 11.32 12.69
CA GLY A 144 1.61 12.20 12.64
C GLY A 144 0.89 12.28 11.29
N GLN A 145 1.31 11.50 10.29
CA GLN A 145 0.65 11.44 8.96
C GLN A 145 -0.13 10.14 8.74
N THR A 146 0.10 9.16 9.60
CA THR A 146 -0.66 7.92 9.69
C THR A 146 -0.56 7.38 11.11
N GLU A 147 -1.55 6.61 11.53
CA GLU A 147 -1.58 5.93 12.84
C GLU A 147 -1.25 4.44 12.70
N MET A 148 -0.97 3.96 11.47
CA MET A 148 -0.75 2.54 11.22
C MET A 148 0.33 2.27 10.19
N VAL A 149 1.02 1.16 10.40
CA VAL A 149 1.90 0.55 9.40
C VAL A 149 1.56 -0.93 9.25
N VAL A 150 1.33 -1.37 8.01
CA VAL A 150 1.18 -2.78 7.68
C VAL A 150 2.52 -3.31 7.21
N ILE A 151 2.94 -4.45 7.76
CA ILE A 151 4.17 -5.13 7.34
C ILE A 151 3.90 -6.56 6.89
N SER A 152 4.75 -7.05 6.00
CA SER A 152 4.86 -8.48 5.75
C SER A 152 6.27 -8.80 5.26
N PHE A 153 6.70 -10.03 5.44
CA PHE A 153 7.97 -10.51 4.93
C PHE A 153 7.75 -11.24 3.61
N LEU A 154 8.71 -11.12 2.69
CA LEU A 154 8.66 -11.77 1.39
C LEU A 154 8.31 -13.25 1.55
N THR A 155 7.19 -13.62 0.93
CA THR A 155 6.73 -15.01 0.85
C THR A 155 6.88 -15.48 -0.59
N ARG A 156 7.61 -16.57 -0.80
CA ARG A 156 7.92 -17.08 -2.13
C ARG A 156 6.80 -17.94 -2.71
N TYR A 157 5.65 -17.35 -3.05
CA TYR A 157 4.60 -18.05 -3.82
C TYR A 157 5.01 -18.25 -5.29
N ALA A 158 4.25 -19.05 -6.05
CA ALA A 158 4.60 -19.44 -7.43
C ALA A 158 4.92 -18.24 -8.35
N LYS A 159 4.14 -17.16 -8.25
CA LYS A 159 4.38 -15.92 -9.01
C LYS A 159 5.63 -15.16 -8.52
N THR A 160 5.90 -15.09 -7.21
CA THR A 160 7.15 -14.49 -6.69
C THR A 160 8.37 -15.26 -7.18
N ARG A 161 8.37 -16.60 -7.10
CA ARG A 161 9.51 -17.41 -7.56
C ARG A 161 9.80 -17.22 -9.05
N ARG A 162 8.78 -16.97 -9.86
CA ARG A 162 8.94 -16.71 -11.30
C ARG A 162 9.46 -15.30 -11.59
N ASN A 163 8.99 -14.30 -10.85
CA ASN A 163 9.26 -12.88 -11.15
C ASN A 163 10.44 -12.31 -10.34
N PHE A 164 10.85 -12.97 -9.26
CA PHE A 164 11.93 -12.59 -8.35
C PHE A 164 12.64 -13.86 -7.82
N PRO A 165 13.29 -14.64 -8.70
CA PRO A 165 13.95 -15.91 -8.35
C PRO A 165 15.08 -15.77 -7.32
N GLU A 166 15.73 -14.62 -7.25
CA GLU A 166 16.80 -14.25 -6.34
C GLU A 166 16.33 -14.06 -4.89
N GLY A 167 15.05 -13.75 -4.68
CA GLY A 167 14.48 -13.59 -3.35
C GLY A 167 14.55 -14.89 -2.55
N ARG A 168 14.82 -14.82 -1.25
CA ARG A 168 14.78 -15.96 -0.33
C ARG A 168 13.64 -15.83 0.67
N ASP A 169 13.28 -16.95 1.30
CA ASP A 169 12.38 -16.89 2.44
C ASP A 169 13.11 -16.26 3.65
N VAL A 170 12.39 -15.41 4.37
CA VAL A 170 12.86 -14.82 5.63
C VAL A 170 12.57 -15.80 6.75
N THR A 171 13.60 -16.17 7.52
CA THR A 171 13.50 -17.15 8.60
C THR A 171 12.66 -16.64 9.76
N HIS A 172 12.12 -17.55 10.59
CA HIS A 172 11.34 -17.13 11.76
C HIS A 172 12.13 -16.24 12.71
N ALA A 173 13.40 -16.56 12.98
CA ALA A 173 14.27 -15.75 13.84
C ALA A 173 14.44 -14.32 13.30
N GLU A 174 14.72 -14.16 12.00
CA GLU A 174 14.82 -12.85 11.36
C GLU A 174 13.51 -12.06 11.43
N ARG A 175 12.36 -12.73 11.25
CA ARG A 175 11.04 -12.10 11.36
C ARG A 175 10.79 -11.58 12.77
N MET A 176 11.08 -12.38 13.79
CA MET A 176 10.90 -11.98 15.19
C MET A 176 11.84 -10.83 15.56
N GLU A 177 13.10 -10.92 15.14
CA GLU A 177 14.10 -9.90 15.44
C GLU A 177 13.75 -8.54 14.81
N LEU A 178 13.50 -8.50 13.50
CA LEU A 178 13.17 -7.25 12.81
C LEU A 178 11.76 -6.76 13.16
N GLY A 179 10.82 -7.70 13.32
CA GLY A 179 9.45 -7.38 13.72
C GLY A 179 9.38 -6.68 15.08
N ALA A 180 10.11 -7.18 16.08
CA ALA A 180 10.17 -6.55 17.40
C ALA A 180 10.71 -5.10 17.33
N PHE A 181 11.77 -4.89 16.56
CA PHE A 181 12.31 -3.54 16.32
C PHE A 181 11.28 -2.63 15.64
N ILE A 182 10.63 -3.11 14.58
CA ILE A 182 9.61 -2.35 13.85
C ILE A 182 8.46 -1.95 14.77
N VAL A 183 7.97 -2.86 15.63
CA VAL A 183 6.92 -2.59 16.61
C VAL A 183 7.33 -1.51 17.59
N GLU A 184 8.53 -1.60 18.15
CA GLU A 184 9.04 -0.60 19.09
C GLU A 184 9.20 0.77 18.42
N THR A 185 9.84 0.84 17.26
CA THR A 185 10.06 2.09 16.53
C THR A 185 8.74 2.71 16.06
N ALA A 186 7.81 1.92 15.50
CA ALA A 186 6.51 2.42 15.08
C ALA A 186 5.75 3.05 16.26
N ARG A 187 5.76 2.39 17.43
CA ARG A 187 5.14 2.91 18.66
C ARG A 187 5.73 4.25 19.09
N GLN A 188 7.06 4.41 19.02
CA GLN A 188 7.73 5.69 19.33
C GLN A 188 7.24 6.85 18.45
N TYR A 189 6.86 6.56 17.20
CA TYR A 189 6.33 7.54 16.24
C TYR A 189 4.80 7.54 16.13
N GLY A 190 4.09 6.94 17.10
CA GLY A 190 2.63 6.99 17.19
C GLY A 190 1.88 6.08 16.21
N MET A 191 2.54 5.05 15.69
CA MET A 191 1.95 4.08 14.75
C MET A 191 1.75 2.71 15.40
N THR A 192 0.66 2.04 15.01
CA THR A 192 0.40 0.64 15.33
C THR A 192 0.82 -0.26 14.16
N VAL A 193 1.57 -1.32 14.45
CA VAL A 193 1.99 -2.30 13.45
C VAL A 193 0.90 -3.36 13.27
N TYR A 194 0.61 -3.70 12.01
CA TYR A 194 -0.30 -4.78 11.66
C TYR A 194 0.37 -5.77 10.70
N PRO A 195 0.34 -7.08 10.97
CA PRO A 195 0.83 -8.08 10.04
C PRO A 195 -0.16 -8.27 8.87
N CYS A 196 0.34 -8.29 7.64
CA CYS A 196 -0.48 -8.61 6.47
C CYS A 196 -0.89 -10.10 6.48
N GLY A 197 -2.19 -10.38 6.43
CA GLY A 197 -2.71 -11.75 6.33
C GLY A 197 -3.14 -12.41 7.65
N GLY A 198 -3.29 -11.65 8.74
CA GLY A 198 -4.02 -12.10 9.94
C GLY A 198 -3.30 -13.08 10.86
N GLY A 199 -1.97 -13.14 10.82
CA GLY A 199 -1.19 -13.93 11.78
C GLY A 199 -0.73 -13.07 12.96
N ASP A 200 -1.01 -13.50 14.19
CA ASP A 200 -0.64 -12.78 15.43
C ASP A 200 0.85 -12.87 15.79
N ALA A 201 1.70 -13.36 14.89
CA ALA A 201 3.12 -13.60 15.15
C ALA A 201 3.91 -12.33 15.54
N LEU A 202 3.36 -11.15 15.24
CA LEU A 202 3.96 -9.84 15.48
C LEU A 202 3.00 -8.87 16.19
N ALA A 203 1.86 -9.37 16.68
CA ALA A 203 0.85 -8.58 17.37
C ALA A 203 1.25 -8.31 18.84
#